data_AF-A0A2V9WC36-F1
#
_entry.id   AF-A0A2V9WC36-F1
#
_cell.length_a   1.000
_cell.length_b   1.000
_cell.length_c   1.000
_cell.angle_alpha   90.00
_cell.angle_beta   90.00
_cell.angle_gamma   90.00
#
_symmetry.space_group_name_H-M   'P 1'
#
loop_
_entity.id
_entity.type
_entity.pdbx_description
1 polymer ?
#
loop_
_entity_poly.entity_id
_entity_poly.type
_entity_poly.pdbx_seq_one_letter_code
_entity_poly.pdbx_strand_id
1 'polypeptide(L)'
;MTTFTSLKPITTTLLATMIAFSIACGYSSKGTAAPPVAGSVPTISDLAPNSTTAGSAGFTMTVNGTHFASGATVNWNGVAQTSNTTFVSGSQLTLAVPASAVAT
;
A
#
# COMPACT_ATOMS: atom_id res chain seq x y z
N MET A 1 -15.14 -63.93 16.62
CA MET A 1 -16.19 -63.70 15.61
C MET A 1 -16.77 -62.30 15.90
N THR A 2 -16.15 -61.21 15.42
CA THR A 2 -16.51 -60.47 14.18
C THR A 2 -17.96 -59.92 14.29
N THR A 3 -18.30 -58.63 14.27
CA THR A 3 -17.84 -57.52 13.40
C THR A 3 -18.42 -56.15 13.82
N PHE A 4 -17.62 -55.11 13.55
CA PHE A 4 -17.83 -53.68 13.29
C PHE A 4 -19.21 -53.12 12.88
N THR A 5 -19.44 -51.82 13.19
CA THR A 5 -19.66 -50.68 12.23
C THR A 5 -20.45 -49.56 12.92
N SER A 6 -19.80 -48.48 13.37
CA SER A 6 -19.77 -47.18 12.69
C SER A 6 -21.14 -46.50 12.48
N LEU A 7 -21.54 -45.63 13.41
CA LEU A 7 -22.42 -44.50 13.12
C LEU A 7 -21.82 -43.21 13.72
N LYS A 8 -20.87 -42.66 12.96
CA LYS A 8 -20.60 -41.22 12.74
C LYS A 8 -20.16 -40.35 13.94
N PRO A 9 -18.85 -40.11 14.10
CA PRO A 9 -18.34 -38.89 14.77
C PRO A 9 -18.65 -37.59 14.00
N ILE A 10 -19.32 -37.66 12.84
CA ILE A 10 -19.52 -36.55 11.89
C ILE A 10 -20.35 -35.39 12.48
N THR A 11 -21.32 -35.67 13.36
CA THR A 11 -22.15 -34.61 13.97
C THR A 11 -21.36 -33.79 14.99
N THR A 12 -20.39 -34.40 15.68
CA THR A 12 -19.56 -33.71 16.67
C THR A 12 -18.46 -32.86 16.01
N THR A 13 -17.92 -33.30 14.86
CA THR A 13 -16.97 -32.47 14.10
C THR A 13 -17.63 -31.25 13.47
N LEU A 14 -18.92 -31.34 13.09
CA LEU A 14 -19.68 -30.22 12.52
C LEU A 14 -19.94 -29.09 13.55
N LEU A 15 -20.08 -29.43 14.84
CA LEU A 15 -20.16 -28.43 15.92
C LEU A 15 -18.77 -27.88 16.31
N ALA A 16 -17.71 -28.69 16.19
CA ALA A 16 -16.36 -28.29 16.59
C ALA A 16 -15.66 -27.36 15.56
N THR A 17 -15.99 -27.44 14.27
CA THR A 17 -15.40 -26.54 13.27
C THR A 17 -16.05 -25.16 13.20
N MET A 18 -17.28 -24.99 13.71
CA MET A 18 -17.94 -23.68 13.83
C MET A 18 -17.41 -22.82 15.00
N ILE A 19 -16.60 -23.38 15.89
CA ILE A 19 -15.91 -22.62 16.96
C ILE A 19 -14.52 -22.12 16.48
N ALA A 20 -14.04 -22.57 15.32
CA ALA A 20 -12.85 -22.01 14.69
C ALA A 20 -13.13 -20.77 13.81
N PHE A 21 -14.40 -20.37 13.64
CA PHE A 21 -14.79 -19.29 12.71
C PHE A 21 -15.06 -17.93 13.36
N SER A 22 -14.83 -17.77 14.67
CA SER A 22 -15.17 -16.52 15.39
C SER A 22 -13.99 -15.80 16.07
N ILE A 23 -12.74 -16.05 15.66
CA ILE A 23 -11.59 -15.21 16.07
C ILE A 23 -10.94 -14.52 14.85
N ALA A 24 -11.70 -14.32 13.77
CA ALA A 24 -11.31 -13.50 12.62
C ALA A 24 -11.82 -12.05 12.72
N CYS A 25 -12.16 -11.56 13.92
CA CYS A 25 -12.40 -10.14 14.14
C CYS A 25 -11.06 -9.41 14.33
N GLY A 26 -10.41 -9.10 13.21
CA GLY A 26 -9.90 -7.74 13.01
C GLY A 26 -8.49 -7.39 13.47
N TYR A 27 -7.58 -8.34 13.74
CA TYR A 27 -6.16 -7.99 13.83
C TYR A 27 -5.51 -7.91 12.43
N SER A 28 -6.16 -7.20 11.51
CA SER A 28 -5.38 -6.48 10.52
C SER A 28 -4.57 -5.48 11.34
N SER A 29 -3.28 -5.75 11.49
CA SER A 29 -2.32 -4.74 11.88
C SER A 29 -2.40 -3.62 10.83
N LYS A 30 -3.36 -2.71 10.99
CA LYS A 30 -3.14 -1.33 10.62
C LYS A 30 -1.89 -0.98 11.39
N GLY A 31 -0.74 -1.05 10.72
CA GLY A 31 0.51 -0.60 11.28
C GLY A 31 0.18 0.72 11.95
N THR A 32 0.42 0.80 13.25
CA THR A 32 0.28 2.04 13.99
C THR A 32 1.35 2.95 13.39
N ALA A 33 1.02 3.59 12.28
CA ALA A 33 1.74 4.73 11.78
C ALA A 33 1.76 5.67 12.99
N ALA A 34 2.95 5.85 13.56
CA ALA A 34 3.12 6.82 14.63
C ALA A 34 2.44 8.12 14.16
N PRO A 35 1.70 8.82 15.04
CA PRO A 35 1.14 10.11 14.68
C PRO A 35 2.24 10.95 14.02
N PRO A 36 1.96 11.60 12.87
CA PRO A 36 2.98 12.33 12.15
C PRO A 36 3.66 13.27 13.15
N VAL A 37 4.98 13.09 13.32
CA VAL A 37 5.77 13.93 14.22
C VAL A 37 5.55 15.36 13.76
N ALA A 38 4.83 16.14 14.58
CA ALA A 38 4.63 17.55 14.34
C ALA A 38 6.01 18.21 14.37
N GLY A 39 6.56 18.52 13.20
CA GLY A 39 7.91 19.10 13.17
C GLY A 39 8.56 19.27 11.80
N SER A 40 8.09 18.60 10.75
CA SER A 40 8.75 18.79 9.46
C SER A 40 7.80 18.58 8.28
N VAL A 41 7.37 19.70 7.71
CA VAL A 41 6.60 19.74 6.46
C VAL A 41 7.51 19.24 5.34
N PRO A 42 7.08 18.25 4.52
CA PRO A 42 7.86 17.81 3.38
C PRO A 42 8.02 18.95 2.39
N THR A 43 9.24 19.15 1.90
CA THR A 43 9.55 20.15 0.86
C THR A 43 10.12 19.47 -0.36
N ILE A 44 9.81 20.00 -1.54
CA ILE A 44 10.38 19.57 -2.82
C ILE A 44 11.39 20.63 -3.24
N SER A 45 12.61 20.21 -3.55
CA SER A 45 13.67 21.09 -4.04
C SER A 45 13.87 20.97 -5.54
N ASP A 46 13.71 19.77 -6.10
CA ASP A 46 13.95 19.50 -7.53
C ASP A 46 13.16 18.28 -8.03
N LEU A 47 12.87 18.27 -9.33
CA LEU A 47 12.20 17.19 -10.05
C LEU A 47 13.05 16.79 -11.26
N ALA A 48 13.35 15.51 -11.41
CA ALA A 48 14.17 15.02 -12.52
C ALA A 48 13.53 13.78 -13.19
N PRO A 49 13.10 13.87 -14.47
CA PRO A 49 13.02 15.09 -15.28
C PRO A 49 11.96 16.07 -14.78
N ASN A 50 12.16 17.38 -14.99
CA ASN A 50 11.20 18.43 -14.63
C ASN A 50 10.20 18.76 -15.74
N SER A 51 10.39 18.18 -16.94
CA SER A 51 9.54 18.39 -18.10
C SER A 51 9.56 17.17 -19.01
N THR A 52 8.48 16.98 -19.77
CA THR A 52 8.37 16.00 -20.84
C THR A 52 7.47 16.56 -21.94
N THR A 53 7.53 15.98 -23.13
CA THR A 53 6.62 16.33 -24.23
C THR A 53 5.19 15.90 -23.88
N ALA A 54 4.23 16.79 -24.14
CA ALA A 54 2.81 16.49 -24.02
C ALA A 54 2.43 15.24 -24.84
N GLY A 55 1.62 14.36 -24.28
CA GLY A 55 1.21 13.09 -24.90
C GLY A 55 2.32 12.05 -25.04
N SER A 56 3.48 12.23 -24.40
CA SER A 56 4.55 11.23 -24.42
C SER A 56 4.14 9.94 -23.71
N ALA A 57 4.96 8.90 -23.88
CA ALA A 57 4.89 7.73 -23.03
C ALA A 57 5.06 8.09 -21.54
N GLY A 58 4.64 7.18 -20.67
CA GLY A 58 4.90 7.29 -19.23
C GLY A 58 6.41 7.24 -18.93
N PHE A 59 6.79 7.83 -17.80
CA PHE A 59 8.19 7.97 -17.40
C PHE A 59 8.33 7.89 -15.87
N THR A 60 9.56 7.68 -15.41
CA THR A 60 9.89 7.75 -13.98
C THR A 60 10.51 9.09 -13.67
N MET A 61 10.00 9.75 -12.63
CA MET A 61 10.50 11.01 -12.11
C MET A 61 11.07 10.82 -10.71
N THR A 62 12.24 11.38 -10.45
CA THR A 62 12.79 11.53 -9.11
C THR A 62 12.33 12.85 -8.52
N VAL A 63 11.80 12.79 -7.30
CA VAL A 63 11.43 13.95 -6.49
C VAL A 63 12.48 14.10 -5.40
N ASN A 64 13.29 15.15 -5.48
CA ASN A 64 14.28 15.48 -4.46
C ASN A 64 13.70 16.50 -3.47
N GLY A 65 14.07 16.40 -2.21
CA GLY A 65 13.51 17.25 -1.17
C GLY A 65 14.03 16.97 0.22
N THR A 66 13.21 17.30 1.22
CA THR A 66 13.50 16.99 2.63
C THR A 66 12.23 16.57 3.35
N HIS A 67 12.42 15.85 4.46
CA HIS A 67 11.36 15.44 5.38
C HIS A 67 10.28 14.54 4.77
N PHE A 68 10.65 13.76 3.76
CA PHE A 68 9.79 12.67 3.31
C PHE A 68 9.74 11.56 4.36
N ALA A 69 8.55 11.02 4.61
CA ALA A 69 8.34 9.89 5.50
C ALA A 69 8.02 8.63 4.68
N SER A 70 8.20 7.45 5.29
CA SER A 70 7.68 6.21 4.74
C SER A 70 6.15 6.31 4.65
N GLY A 71 5.61 6.41 3.43
CA GLY A 71 4.20 6.68 3.17
C GLY A 71 3.92 8.05 2.53
N ALA A 72 4.95 8.88 2.29
CA ALA A 72 4.81 10.07 1.47
C ALA A 72 4.25 9.70 0.08
N THR A 73 3.31 10.50 -0.38
CA THR A 73 2.62 10.30 -1.66
C THR A 73 2.77 11.56 -2.49
N VAL A 74 3.15 11.42 -3.76
CA VAL A 74 3.14 12.55 -4.69
C VAL A 74 1.72 12.77 -5.18
N ASN A 75 1.25 14.02 -5.13
CA ASN A 75 -0.01 14.42 -5.73
C ASN A 75 0.27 14.99 -7.14
N TRP A 76 -0.25 14.34 -8.17
CA TRP A 76 -0.07 14.71 -9.57
C TRP A 76 -1.40 15.16 -10.16
N ASN A 77 -1.49 16.41 -10.61
CA ASN A 77 -2.72 17.01 -11.15
C ASN A 77 -3.96 16.82 -10.25
N GLY A 78 -3.78 16.90 -8.92
CA GLY A 78 -4.86 16.71 -7.95
C GLY A 78 -5.15 15.24 -7.59
N VAL A 79 -4.48 14.28 -8.24
CA VAL A 79 -4.62 12.84 -7.99
C VAL A 79 -3.43 12.32 -7.19
N ALA A 80 -3.71 11.72 -6.03
CA ALA A 80 -2.70 11.07 -5.20
C ALA A 80 -2.17 9.80 -5.89
N GLN A 81 -0.84 9.73 -6.07
CA GLN A 81 -0.15 8.62 -6.73
C GLN A 81 0.33 7.58 -5.71
N THR A 82 -0.58 7.06 -4.87
CA THR A 82 -0.23 6.20 -3.72
C THR A 82 0.45 4.90 -4.14
N SER A 83 0.05 4.30 -5.27
CA SER A 83 0.63 3.05 -5.77
C SER A 83 1.88 3.25 -6.65
N ASN A 84 2.13 4.48 -7.10
CA ASN A 84 3.20 4.79 -8.05
C ASN A 84 4.34 5.58 -7.40
N THR A 85 4.17 6.04 -6.16
CA THR A 85 5.20 6.72 -5.37
C THR A 85 5.99 5.68 -4.57
N THR A 86 7.29 5.65 -4.75
CA THR A 86 8.22 4.84 -3.97
C THR A 86 9.07 5.75 -3.10
N PHE A 87 9.06 5.49 -1.79
CA PHE A 87 9.93 6.16 -0.85
C PHE A 87 11.35 5.58 -0.94
N VAL A 88 12.33 6.42 -1.27
CA VAL A 88 13.75 6.03 -1.31
C VAL A 88 14.44 6.43 -0.01
N SER A 89 14.28 7.69 0.39
CA SER A 89 14.86 8.24 1.62
C SER A 89 14.11 9.48 2.09
N GLY A 90 14.47 10.01 3.26
CA GLY A 90 13.93 11.27 3.77
C GLY A 90 14.14 12.49 2.85
N SER A 91 14.95 12.35 1.81
CA SER A 91 15.23 13.40 0.82
C SER A 91 14.93 13.00 -0.62
N GLN A 92 14.38 11.80 -0.86
CA GLN A 92 14.10 11.34 -2.21
C GLN A 92 12.88 10.41 -2.29
N LEU A 93 12.02 10.67 -3.28
CA LEU A 93 10.99 9.76 -3.76
C LEU A 93 11.21 9.47 -5.25
N THR A 94 10.72 8.34 -5.72
CA THR A 94 10.56 8.07 -7.15
C THR A 94 9.08 7.91 -7.48
N LEU A 95 8.63 8.52 -8.57
CA LEU A 95 7.26 8.47 -9.05
C LEU A 95 7.23 7.90 -10.46
N ALA A 96 6.45 6.84 -10.67
CA ALA A 96 6.07 6.41 -12.01
C ALA A 96 4.88 7.24 -12.51
N VAL A 97 5.09 8.07 -13.53
CA VAL A 97 4.04 8.84 -14.20
C VAL A 97 3.52 8.03 -15.39
N PRO A 98 2.27 7.55 -15.37
CA PRO A 98 1.71 6.80 -16.51
C PRO A 98 1.45 7.73 -17.71
N ALA A 99 1.42 7.18 -18.92
CA ALA A 99 1.15 7.97 -20.14
C ALA A 99 -0.17 8.74 -20.08
N SER A 100 -1.20 8.17 -19.43
CA SER A 100 -2.50 8.84 -19.22
C SER A 100 -2.43 10.10 -18.34
N ALA A 101 -1.36 10.26 -17.55
CA ALA A 101 -1.12 11.43 -16.72
C ALA A 101 -0.23 12.49 -17.40
N VAL A 102 0.22 12.22 -18.62
CA VAL A 102 0.94 13.18 -19.47
C VAL A 102 -0.07 13.86 -20.39
N ALA A 103 -0.43 15.10 -20.09
CA ALA A 103 -1.43 15.86 -20.84
C ALA A 103 -1.05 15.99 -22.33
N THR A 104 -2.05 16.05 -23.22
CA THR A 104 -1.92 16.21 -24.69
C THR A 104 -2.32 17.59 -25.15
#